data_AF-A0A3A0AQ71-F1
#
_entry.id   AF-A0A3A0AQ71-F1
#
_cell.length_a   1.000
_cell.length_b   1.000
_cell.length_c   1.000
_cell.angle_alpha   90.00
_cell.angle_beta   90.00
_cell.angle_gamma   90.00
#
_symmetry.space_group_name_H-M   'P 1'
#
loop_
_entity.id
_entity.type
_entity.pdbx_description
1 polymer ?
#
loop_
_entity_poly.entity_id
_entity_poly.type
_entity_poly.pdbx_seq_one_letter_code
_entity_poly.pdbx_strand_id
1 'polypeptide(L)'
;MEDKSLFKARGPVWHQSDRQENRVPEQLRKLERDATWGKSGYQGWVYGYGLHMTCNEAAFPALVQVETAAVSESEVLAHKEETILTQLQPETLAADNSYTQATRMEGWDRVH
;
A
#
# COMPACT_ATOMS: atom_id res chain seq x y z
N MET A 1 7.26 10.39 6.31
CA MET A 1 7.65 9.53 5.17
C MET A 1 6.69 8.36 5.12
N GLU A 2 6.18 8.01 3.95
CA GLU A 2 5.39 6.80 3.68
C GLU A 2 6.22 5.88 2.78
N ASP A 3 6.17 4.57 3.06
CA ASP A 3 6.78 3.53 2.22
C ASP A 3 5.88 2.28 2.18
N LYS A 4 5.88 1.58 1.04
CA LYS A 4 5.20 0.30 0.87
C LYS A 4 6.17 -0.85 0.61
N SER A 5 6.08 -1.86 1.47
CA SER A 5 6.75 -3.15 1.28
C SER A 5 5.77 -4.24 0.85
N LEU A 6 6.14 -5.03 -0.16
CA LEU A 6 5.36 -6.19 -0.62
C LEU A 6 5.82 -7.48 0.03
N PHE A 7 4.86 -8.29 0.46
CA PHE A 7 5.08 -9.59 1.10
C PHE A 7 4.33 -10.68 0.34
N LYS A 8 4.99 -11.82 0.12
CA LYS A 8 4.37 -12.98 -0.52
C LYS A 8 3.29 -13.58 0.39
N ALA A 9 2.19 -14.04 -0.21
CA ALA A 9 1.27 -14.95 0.47
C ALA A 9 2.01 -16.20 0.96
N ARG A 10 1.51 -16.81 2.04
CA ARG A 10 2.06 -18.09 2.57
C ARG A 10 1.68 -19.26 1.67
N GLY A 11 0.49 -19.19 1.07
CA GLY A 11 -0.03 -20.17 0.12
C GLY A 11 0.67 -20.15 -1.25
N PRO A 12 0.26 -21.05 -2.15
CA PRO A 12 0.76 -21.03 -3.52
C PRO A 12 0.29 -19.77 -4.26
N VAL A 13 0.90 -19.50 -5.41
CA VAL A 13 0.59 -18.33 -6.24
C VAL A 13 -0.63 -18.60 -7.12
N TRP A 14 -1.60 -17.68 -7.12
CA TRP A 14 -2.73 -17.74 -8.04
C TRP A 14 -2.46 -16.90 -9.29
N HIS A 15 -2.35 -17.56 -10.45
CA HIS A 15 -2.13 -16.87 -11.70
C HIS A 15 -3.23 -15.84 -12.01
N GLN A 16 -2.84 -14.69 -12.58
CA GLN A 16 -3.76 -13.57 -12.82
C GLN A 16 -4.93 -13.95 -13.74
N SER A 17 -4.71 -14.79 -14.76
CA SER A 17 -5.77 -15.28 -15.65
C SER A 17 -6.81 -16.12 -14.89
N ASP A 18 -6.34 -17.06 -14.07
CA ASP A 18 -7.19 -17.89 -13.21
C ASP A 18 -7.99 -17.04 -12.22
N ARG A 19 -7.38 -15.99 -11.65
CA ARG A 19 -8.06 -15.04 -10.74
C ARG A 19 -9.19 -14.28 -11.43
N GLN A 20 -8.96 -13.80 -12.65
CA GLN A 20 -9.97 -13.07 -13.43
C GLN A 20 -11.18 -13.94 -13.75
N GLU A 21 -10.97 -15.23 -13.97
CA GLU A 21 -12.03 -16.22 -14.17
C GLU A 21 -12.58 -16.80 -12.85
N ASN A 22 -12.06 -16.38 -11.69
CA ASN A 22 -12.33 -16.96 -10.37
C ASN A 22 -12.14 -18.50 -10.32
N ARG A 23 -11.24 -19.02 -11.16
CA ARG A 23 -10.91 -20.45 -11.28
C ARG A 23 -9.78 -20.80 -10.34
N VAL A 24 -9.98 -21.74 -9.42
CA VAL A 24 -8.90 -22.27 -8.57
C VAL A 24 -8.50 -23.66 -9.06
N PRO A 25 -7.32 -23.81 -9.69
CA PRO A 25 -6.76 -25.13 -10.03
C PRO A 25 -6.77 -26.10 -8.84
N GLU A 26 -7.14 -27.37 -9.08
CA GLU A 26 -7.29 -28.39 -8.03
C GLU A 26 -6.01 -28.63 -7.22
N GLN A 27 -4.84 -28.46 -7.83
CA GLN A 27 -3.54 -28.59 -7.16
C GLN A 27 -3.21 -27.43 -6.20
N LEU A 28 -3.87 -26.28 -6.28
CA LEU A 28 -3.60 -25.11 -5.44
C LEU A 28 -4.31 -25.22 -4.07
N ARG A 29 -3.72 -26.03 -3.18
CA ARG A 29 -4.19 -26.16 -1.79
C ARG A 29 -3.70 -24.99 -0.93
N LYS A 30 -4.51 -24.58 0.05
CA LYS A 30 -4.21 -23.46 0.99
C LYS A 30 -3.93 -22.13 0.27
N LEU A 31 -4.65 -21.87 -0.83
CA LEU A 31 -4.56 -20.62 -1.55
C LEU A 31 -5.22 -19.49 -0.78
N GLU A 32 -4.49 -18.39 -0.60
CA GLU A 32 -4.99 -17.15 -0.02
C GLU A 32 -5.69 -16.34 -1.12
N ARG A 33 -7.02 -16.43 -1.20
CA ARG A 33 -7.81 -15.89 -2.33
C ARG A 33 -7.93 -14.37 -2.31
N ASP A 34 -7.75 -13.76 -1.15
CA ASP A 34 -7.67 -12.33 -0.90
C ASP A 34 -6.35 -11.72 -1.41
N ALA A 35 -5.25 -12.47 -1.40
CA ALA A 35 -3.98 -12.01 -1.96
C ALA A 35 -4.12 -11.57 -3.42
N THR A 36 -3.40 -10.49 -3.77
CA THR A 36 -3.40 -9.92 -5.12
C THR A 36 -1.99 -9.82 -5.68
N TRP A 37 -1.86 -9.48 -6.97
CA TRP A 37 -0.59 -9.15 -7.58
C TRP A 37 -0.22 -7.68 -7.39
N GLY A 38 1.02 -7.41 -7.00
CA GLY A 38 1.63 -6.08 -7.00
C GLY A 38 3.02 -6.13 -7.62
N LYS A 39 3.49 -5.00 -8.18
CA LYS A 39 4.83 -4.90 -8.75
C LYS A 39 5.76 -4.21 -7.75
N SER A 40 6.77 -4.92 -7.27
CA SER A 40 7.88 -4.39 -6.49
C SER A 40 8.96 -3.84 -7.43
N GLY A 41 9.58 -2.71 -7.06
CA GLY A 41 10.75 -2.17 -7.74
C GLY A 41 11.97 -3.12 -7.70
N TYR A 42 12.08 -3.96 -6.66
CA TYR A 42 13.24 -4.83 -6.44
C TYR A 42 12.94 -6.32 -6.65
N GLN A 43 11.73 -6.78 -6.32
CA GLN A 43 11.37 -8.20 -6.34
C GLN A 43 10.55 -8.61 -7.58
N GLY A 44 10.24 -7.67 -8.48
CA GLY A 44 9.33 -7.92 -9.60
C GLY A 44 7.89 -8.12 -9.14
N TRP A 45 7.14 -9.00 -9.81
CA TRP A 45 5.75 -9.29 -9.45
C TRP A 45 5.67 -10.14 -8.19
N VAL A 46 4.89 -9.67 -7.21
CA VAL A 46 4.64 -10.34 -5.93
C VAL A 46 3.15 -10.62 -5.81
N TYR A 47 2.79 -11.88 -5.55
CA TYR A 47 1.44 -12.28 -5.17
C TYR A 47 1.34 -12.33 -3.64
N GLY A 48 0.51 -11.47 -3.05
CA GLY A 48 0.42 -11.34 -1.60
C GLY A 48 -0.18 -10.02 -1.14
N TYR A 49 0.50 -9.38 -0.18
CA TYR A 49 0.02 -8.22 0.58
C TYR A 49 1.02 -7.06 0.54
N GLY A 50 0.54 -5.85 0.81
CA GLY A 50 1.33 -4.65 1.03
C GLY A 50 1.27 -4.21 2.50
N LEU A 51 2.42 -3.87 3.06
CA LEU A 51 2.56 -3.18 4.34
C LEU A 51 2.90 -1.72 4.04
N HIS A 52 2.03 -0.81 4.50
CA HIS A 52 2.16 0.62 4.31
C HIS A 52 2.51 1.28 5.64
N MET A 53 3.71 1.85 5.74
CA MET A 53 4.23 2.41 6.99
C MET A 53 4.45 3.91 6.86
N THR A 54 3.86 4.66 7.80
CA THR A 54 4.13 6.09 7.94
C THR A 54 5.06 6.29 9.12
N CYS A 55 6.19 6.97 8.90
CA CYS A 55 7.19 7.25 9.91
C CYS A 55 7.48 8.75 9.98
N ASN A 56 7.82 9.25 11.16
CA ASN A 56 8.27 10.62 11.40
C ASN A 56 9.40 10.65 12.45
N GLU A 57 9.91 11.84 12.78
CA GLU A 57 11.01 11.99 13.74
C GLU A 57 10.66 11.52 15.15
N ALA A 58 9.37 11.49 15.50
CA ALA A 58 8.89 11.11 16.82
C ALA A 58 8.62 9.59 16.97
N ALA A 59 8.33 8.88 15.87
CA ALA A 59 7.93 7.47 15.92
C ALA A 59 8.24 6.68 14.63
N PHE A 60 8.66 5.41 14.84
CA PHE A 60 8.89 4.44 13.78
C PHE A 60 8.29 3.06 14.16
N PRO A 61 7.16 2.63 13.56
CA PRO A 61 6.24 3.42 12.74
C PRO A 61 5.31 4.32 13.57
N ALA A 62 4.92 5.46 12.99
CA ALA A 62 3.85 6.31 13.50
C ALA A 62 2.46 5.76 13.11
N LEU A 63 2.32 5.22 11.90
CA LEU A 63 1.11 4.53 11.42
C LEU A 63 1.48 3.27 10.64
N VAL A 64 0.62 2.26 10.70
CA VAL A 64 0.75 1.01 9.93
C VAL A 64 -0.61 0.64 9.34
N GLN A 65 -0.62 0.26 8.08
CA GLN A 65 -1.78 -0.32 7.40
C GLN A 65 -1.35 -1.51 6.55
N VAL A 66 -2.16 -2.57 6.54
CA VAL A 66 -1.93 -3.77 5.74
C VAL A 66 -3.05 -3.90 4.72
N GLU A 67 -2.69 -4.12 3.48
CA GLU A 67 -3.62 -4.26 2.36
C GLU A 67 -3.22 -5.41 1.45
N THR A 68 -4.07 -5.76 0.48
CA THR A 68 -3.66 -6.64 -0.61
C THR A 68 -2.62 -5.95 -1.50
N ALA A 69 -1.69 -6.70 -2.11
CA ALA A 69 -0.54 -6.13 -2.82
C ALA A 69 -0.90 -5.13 -3.96
N ALA A 70 -2.10 -5.20 -4.50
CA ALA A 70 -2.56 -4.37 -5.62
C ALA A 70 -2.98 -2.96 -5.19
N VAL A 71 -3.32 -2.76 -3.91
CA VAL A 71 -3.75 -1.45 -3.41
C VAL A 71 -2.62 -0.44 -3.56
N SER A 72 -2.91 0.71 -4.16
CA SER A 72 -1.89 1.73 -4.41
C SER A 72 -1.55 2.52 -3.13
N GLU A 73 -0.34 3.08 -3.07
CA GLU A 73 0.03 3.97 -1.96
C GLU A 73 -0.82 5.23 -1.90
N SER A 74 -1.22 5.77 -3.05
CA SER A 74 -2.11 6.92 -3.12
C SER A 74 -3.47 6.66 -2.46
N GLU A 75 -4.01 5.45 -2.62
CA GLU A 75 -5.26 5.04 -1.98
C GLU A 75 -5.10 4.90 -0.46
N VAL A 76 -4.00 4.31 -0.01
CA VAL A 76 -3.71 4.21 1.43
C VAL A 76 -3.45 5.56 2.07
N LEU A 77 -2.78 6.47 1.36
CA LEU A 77 -2.58 7.84 1.83
C LEU A 77 -3.91 8.59 1.98
N ALA A 78 -4.87 8.39 1.08
CA ALA A 78 -6.22 8.94 1.23
C ALA A 78 -6.92 8.39 2.48
N HIS A 79 -6.78 7.09 2.79
CA HIS A 79 -7.32 6.51 4.02
C HIS A 79 -6.66 7.08 5.30
N LYS A 80 -5.38 7.44 5.23
CA LYS A 80 -4.61 8.00 6.35
C LYS A 80 -4.71 9.52 6.47
N GLU A 81 -5.29 10.20 5.48
CA GLU A 81 -5.24 11.65 5.31
C GLU A 81 -5.69 12.41 6.56
N GLU A 82 -6.86 12.09 7.11
CA GLU A 82 -7.38 12.74 8.30
C GLU A 82 -6.41 12.60 9.48
N THR A 83 -5.87 11.40 9.70
CA THR A 83 -4.92 11.15 10.81
C THR A 83 -3.60 11.88 10.59
N ILE A 84 -3.08 11.86 9.36
CA ILE A 84 -1.84 12.57 9.01
C ILE A 84 -2.02 14.08 9.24
N LEU A 85 -3.12 14.67 8.76
CA LEU A 85 -3.33 16.11 8.84
C LEU A 85 -3.70 16.59 10.22
N THR A 86 -4.52 15.85 10.96
CA THR A 86 -5.06 16.33 12.25
C THR A 86 -4.21 15.91 13.45
N GLN A 87 -3.58 14.74 13.39
CA GLN A 87 -2.84 14.17 14.53
C GLN A 87 -1.32 14.27 14.34
N LEU A 88 -0.80 13.92 13.15
CA LEU A 88 0.64 13.98 12.90
C LEU A 88 1.12 15.38 12.53
N GLN A 89 0.24 16.20 11.94
CA GLN A 89 0.47 17.60 11.57
C GLN A 89 1.86 17.86 10.97
N PRO A 90 2.28 17.10 9.94
CA PRO A 90 3.63 17.22 9.43
C PRO A 90 3.81 18.51 8.63
N GLU A 91 4.98 19.13 8.74
CA GLU A 91 5.38 20.23 7.84
C GLU A 91 5.58 19.73 6.39
N THR A 92 5.90 18.45 6.19
CA THR A 92 6.09 17.87 4.86
C THR A 92 5.82 16.37 4.88
N LEU A 93 5.20 15.85 3.81
CA LEU A 93 5.02 14.42 3.57
C LEU A 93 5.76 14.00 2.30
N ALA A 94 6.66 13.03 2.44
CA ALA A 94 7.33 12.37 1.32
C ALA A 94 6.82 10.94 1.17
N ALA A 95 6.45 10.56 -0.06
CA ALA A 95 6.07 9.22 -0.49
C ALA A 95 6.74 8.94 -1.85
N ASP A 96 6.99 7.68 -2.18
CA ASP A 96 7.78 7.26 -3.34
C ASP A 96 6.98 7.18 -4.67
N ASN A 97 5.69 7.48 -4.63
CA ASN A 97 4.82 7.41 -5.80
C ASN A 97 5.20 8.49 -6.84
N SER A 98 5.34 8.06 -8.09
CA SER A 98 5.70 8.87 -9.26
C SER A 98 4.74 10.02 -9.60
N TYR A 99 3.70 10.24 -8.79
CA TYR A 99 2.73 11.32 -8.90
C TYR A 99 2.75 12.30 -7.72
N THR A 100 3.45 12.01 -6.63
CA THR A 100 3.59 12.93 -5.48
C THR A 100 5.04 13.41 -5.39
N GLN A 101 5.54 14.00 -6.47
CA GLN A 101 6.63 14.96 -6.34
C GLN A 101 6.12 16.11 -5.46
N ALA A 102 6.57 16.13 -4.21
CA ALA A 102 6.76 17.31 -3.37
C ALA A 102 5.97 18.57 -3.77
N THR A 103 4.64 18.58 -3.64
CA THR A 103 3.86 19.82 -3.49
C THR A 103 2.43 19.48 -3.09
N ARG A 104 2.10 19.65 -1.81
CA ARG A 104 0.74 20.02 -1.39
C ARG A 104 0.72 20.48 0.06
N MET A 105 0.98 21.77 0.24
CA MET A 105 0.41 22.57 1.34
C MET A 105 -0.47 23.71 0.82
N GLU A 106 -0.31 24.18 -0.42
CA GLU A 106 -1.07 25.34 -0.93
C GLU A 106 -2.56 25.07 -1.31
N GLY A 107 -3.04 23.84 -1.19
CA GLY A 107 -4.39 23.45 -1.64
C GLY A 107 -5.44 23.27 -0.55
N TRP A 108 -5.04 23.21 0.71
CA TRP A 108 -5.93 22.83 1.82
C TRP A 108 -6.31 24.01 2.73
N ASP A 109 -5.61 25.15 2.59
CA ASP A 109 -5.92 26.41 3.28
C ASP A 109 -7.16 27.15 2.72
N ARG A 110 -8.01 26.51 1.90
CA ARG A 110 -9.20 27.15 1.29
C ARG A 110 -10.54 26.61 1.78
N VAL A 111 -10.57 25.76 2.81
CA VAL A 111 -11.82 25.35 3.46
C VAL A 111 -11.71 25.51 4.98
N HIS A 112 -11.46 26.73 5.44
CA HIS A 112 -11.85 27.21 6.77
C HIS A 112 -12.19 28.69 6.71
#